data_AF-A0A430QUH3-F1
#
_entry.id   AF-A0A430QUH3-F1
#
_cell.length_a   1.000
_cell.length_b   1.000
_cell.length_c   1.000
_cell.angle_alpha   90.00
_cell.angle_beta   90.00
_cell.angle_gamma   90.00
#
_symmetry.space_group_name_H-M   'P 1'
#
loop_
_entity.id
_entity.type
_entity.pdbx_description
1 polymer ?
#
loop_
_entity_poly.entity_id
_entity_poly.type
_entity_poly.pdbx_seq_one_letter_code
_entity_poly.pdbx_strand_id
1 'polypeptide(L)'
;IYRYCFIKCFHFFCSRNVGKVDGLVGAFDNSDWSPGAITKAFYVGLFAYSGWNYLNCMIEEMNNPRRDLPLAIIISCLLVTFIYTMANVAYVTVVSPYEILTTPAVAITFSVRIYGVMWWIMPIFVALSTFGGVNGTVMTTSRMFFVASQVNQMPKLLCFLHMDRMTPISAVVFTCITSLCYLLVGDIYSLITYLGFVQWLAIGSCVFIVIVFRITRRHHPRPVKAPILFAIIYVLITLFLVIFAFVAAPTESCKEKK
;
A
#
# COMPACT_ATOMS: atom_id res chain seq x y z
N ILE A 1 -11.62 -1.54 20.39
CA ILE A 1 -12.38 -0.27 20.25
C ILE A 1 -12.65 0.05 18.77
N TYR A 2 -11.64 0.12 17.90
CA TYR A 2 -11.80 0.33 16.44
C TYR A 2 -12.75 -0.66 15.73
N ARG A 3 -12.64 -1.96 16.05
CA ARG A 3 -13.50 -3.01 15.49
C ARG A 3 -14.98 -2.86 15.86
N TYR A 4 -15.28 -2.35 17.05
CA TYR A 4 -16.66 -2.16 17.54
C TYR A 4 -17.33 -0.90 16.97
N CYS A 5 -16.57 0.18 16.74
CA CYS A 5 -17.09 1.38 16.10
C CYS A 5 -17.38 1.14 14.60
N PHE A 6 -16.50 0.39 13.92
CA PHE A 6 -16.68 0.01 12.53
C PHE A 6 -17.89 -0.89 12.33
N ILE A 7 -18.07 -1.92 13.19
CA ILE A 7 -19.23 -2.82 13.14
C ILE A 7 -20.55 -2.10 13.45
N LYS A 8 -20.57 -1.16 14.41
CA LYS A 8 -21.78 -0.37 14.71
C LYS A 8 -22.13 0.62 13.59
N CYS A 9 -21.13 1.26 12.97
CA CYS A 9 -21.37 2.08 11.77
C CYS A 9 -21.85 1.22 10.59
N PHE A 10 -21.33 0.00 10.45
CA PHE A 10 -21.72 -0.94 9.41
C PHE A 10 -23.15 -1.46 9.57
N HIS A 11 -23.57 -1.79 10.80
CA HIS A 11 -24.96 -2.17 11.10
C HIS A 11 -25.93 -1.01 10.87
N PHE A 12 -25.49 0.23 11.12
CA PHE A 12 -26.26 1.43 10.81
C PHE A 12 -26.34 1.71 9.29
N PHE A 13 -25.29 1.38 8.53
CA PHE A 13 -25.25 1.53 7.07
C PHE A 13 -26.14 0.52 6.34
N CYS A 14 -26.09 -0.75 6.75
CA CYS A 14 -26.91 -1.82 6.17
C CYS A 14 -28.41 -1.60 6.46
N SER A 15 -28.76 -0.95 7.57
CA SER A 15 -30.16 -0.71 7.94
C SER A 15 -30.80 0.50 7.25
N ARG A 16 -30.02 1.44 6.65
CA ARG A 16 -30.54 2.76 6.25
C ARG A 16 -30.39 3.10 4.76
N ASN A 17 -29.54 2.38 4.02
CA ASN A 17 -29.23 2.68 2.60
C ASN A 17 -29.49 1.53 1.61
N VAL A 18 -30.33 0.55 1.97
CA VAL A 18 -30.90 -0.37 0.98
C VAL A 18 -31.86 0.44 0.09
N GLY A 19 -31.39 0.99 -1.04
CA GLY A 19 -32.34 1.61 -2.00
C GLY A 19 -31.86 2.63 -3.02
N LYS A 20 -30.59 3.07 -3.07
CA LYS A 20 -30.12 3.96 -4.16
C LYS A 20 -29.04 3.28 -5.00
N VAL A 21 -29.49 2.51 -5.99
CA VAL A 21 -28.63 1.87 -7.00
C VAL A 21 -28.37 2.76 -8.22
N ASP A 22 -28.92 3.98 -8.23
CA ASP A 22 -28.85 4.89 -9.39
C ASP A 22 -27.41 5.31 -9.74
N GLY A 23 -26.49 5.34 -8.75
CA GLY A 23 -25.07 5.64 -8.98
C GLY A 23 -24.24 4.49 -9.55
N LEU A 24 -24.78 3.25 -9.54
CA LEU A 24 -24.13 2.07 -10.11
C LEU A 24 -24.47 1.89 -11.60
N VAL A 25 -25.57 2.49 -12.07
CA VAL A 25 -26.00 2.44 -13.47
C VAL A 25 -25.13 3.42 -14.27
N GLY A 26 -24.27 2.89 -15.15
CA GLY A 26 -23.41 3.69 -16.03
C GLY A 26 -22.10 4.19 -15.40
N ALA A 27 -21.69 3.66 -14.24
CA ALA A 27 -20.45 4.06 -13.56
C ALA A 27 -19.17 3.87 -14.40
N PHE A 28 -19.23 3.03 -15.44
CA PHE A 28 -18.10 2.74 -16.33
C PHE A 28 -18.24 3.34 -17.74
N ASP A 29 -19.31 4.08 -18.04
CA ASP A 29 -19.70 4.48 -19.41
C ASP A 29 -18.74 5.48 -20.09
N ASN A 30 -17.66 5.89 -19.43
CA ASN A 30 -16.57 6.71 -20.01
C ASN A 30 -15.17 6.26 -19.55
N SER A 31 -15.00 4.97 -19.22
CA SER A 31 -13.71 4.46 -18.74
C SER A 31 -12.70 4.35 -19.89
N ASP A 32 -11.50 4.88 -19.69
CA ASP A 32 -10.37 4.65 -20.58
C ASP A 32 -9.81 3.23 -20.35
N TRP A 33 -10.06 2.33 -21.30
CA TRP A 33 -9.60 0.94 -21.27
C TRP A 33 -8.19 0.77 -21.85
N SER A 34 -7.46 1.87 -22.07
CA SER A 34 -6.08 1.77 -22.54
C SER A 34 -5.21 0.99 -21.55
N PRO A 35 -4.27 0.15 -22.04
CA PRO A 35 -3.41 -0.64 -21.16
C PRO A 35 -2.59 0.21 -20.16
N GLY A 36 -2.27 1.46 -20.53
CA GLY A 36 -1.59 2.42 -19.65
C GLY A 36 -2.48 2.90 -18.49
N ALA A 37 -3.74 3.26 -18.77
CA ALA A 37 -4.70 3.66 -17.75
C ALA A 37 -5.00 2.52 -16.76
N ILE A 38 -5.16 1.30 -17.28
CA ILE A 38 -5.34 0.09 -16.47
C ILE A 38 -4.14 -0.12 -15.53
N THR A 39 -2.92 0.01 -16.05
CA THR A 39 -1.70 -0.16 -15.26
C THR A 39 -1.58 0.91 -14.16
N LYS A 40 -1.93 2.17 -14.45
CA LYS A 40 -1.98 3.25 -13.46
C LYS A 40 -2.99 2.96 -12.36
N ALA A 41 -4.17 2.48 -12.72
CA ALA A 41 -5.20 2.07 -11.75
C ALA A 41 -4.70 0.91 -10.87
N PHE A 42 -3.99 -0.07 -11.44
CA PHE A 42 -3.36 -1.13 -10.66
C PHE A 42 -2.30 -0.59 -9.70
N TYR A 43 -1.46 0.37 -10.08
CA TYR A 43 -0.49 0.94 -9.15
C TYR A 43 -1.13 1.65 -7.97
N VAL A 44 -2.16 2.46 -8.20
CA VAL A 44 -2.91 3.13 -7.12
C VAL A 44 -3.62 2.11 -6.22
N GLY A 45 -4.22 1.08 -6.82
CA GLY A 45 -4.85 -0.02 -6.08
C GLY A 45 -3.83 -0.79 -5.23
N LEU A 46 -2.72 -1.21 -5.82
CA LEU A 46 -1.65 -1.96 -5.16
C LEU A 46 -0.96 -1.13 -4.08
N PHE A 47 -0.87 0.19 -4.25
CA PHE A 47 -0.37 1.09 -3.21
C PHE A 47 -1.25 1.04 -1.94
N ALA A 48 -2.57 0.96 -2.09
CA ALA A 48 -3.48 0.81 -0.94
C ALA A 48 -3.32 -0.53 -0.18
N TYR A 49 -2.79 -1.56 -0.85
CA TYR A 49 -2.42 -2.85 -0.25
C TYR A 49 -0.94 -2.93 0.14
N SER A 50 -0.17 -1.84 0.04
CA SER A 50 1.23 -1.82 0.45
C SER A 50 1.36 -1.99 1.96
N GLY A 51 2.48 -2.57 2.39
CA GLY A 51 2.81 -2.77 3.80
C GLY A 51 2.93 -4.24 4.24
N TRP A 52 2.52 -5.18 3.39
CA TRP A 52 2.70 -6.62 3.65
C TRP A 52 4.18 -7.01 3.83
N ASN A 53 5.12 -6.29 3.22
CA ASN A 53 6.55 -6.55 3.35
C ASN A 53 7.09 -6.31 4.78
N TYR A 54 6.48 -5.39 5.54
CA TYR A 54 6.92 -5.06 6.89
C TYR A 54 6.61 -6.16 7.91
N LEU A 55 5.63 -7.04 7.60
CA LEU A 55 5.34 -8.23 8.40
C LEU A 55 6.56 -9.15 8.51
N ASN A 56 7.43 -9.17 7.49
CA ASN A 56 8.64 -9.99 7.50
C ASN A 56 9.62 -9.58 8.60
N CYS A 57 9.66 -8.29 8.96
CA CYS A 57 10.53 -7.78 10.01
C CYS A 57 10.07 -8.19 11.42
N MET A 58 8.81 -8.59 11.59
CA MET A 58 8.25 -9.05 12.86
C MET A 58 8.22 -10.58 12.98
N ILE A 59 8.77 -11.31 12.00
CA ILE A 59 8.85 -12.78 12.04
C ILE A 59 9.63 -13.25 13.28
N GLU A 60 10.68 -12.52 13.67
CA GLU A 60 11.51 -12.84 14.84
C GLU A 60 10.74 -12.72 16.17
N GLU A 61 9.66 -11.94 16.21
CA GLU A 61 8.82 -11.73 17.39
C GLU A 61 7.65 -12.76 17.46
N MET A 62 7.51 -13.65 16.45
CA MET A 62 6.45 -14.65 16.39
C MET A 62 6.85 -15.96 17.08
N ASN A 63 5.96 -16.49 17.93
CA ASN A 63 6.18 -17.78 18.61
C ASN A 63 6.37 -18.97 17.64
N ASN A 64 5.54 -19.09 16.60
CA ASN A 64 5.64 -20.17 15.61
C ASN A 64 5.56 -19.66 14.16
N PRO A 65 6.68 -19.15 13.60
CA PRO A 65 6.67 -18.51 12.29
C PRO A 65 6.35 -19.46 11.13
N ARG A 66 6.55 -20.78 11.28
CA ARG A 66 6.27 -21.72 10.17
C ARG A 66 4.78 -21.89 9.89
N ARG A 67 3.95 -21.85 10.93
CA ARG A 67 2.49 -22.04 10.83
C ARG A 67 1.76 -20.71 10.83
N ASP A 68 2.14 -19.80 11.71
CA ASP A 68 1.37 -18.60 11.97
C ASP A 68 1.56 -17.55 10.87
N LEU A 69 2.74 -17.49 10.25
CA LEU A 69 3.03 -16.55 9.16
C LEU A 69 2.12 -16.75 7.94
N PRO A 70 2.01 -17.96 7.32
CA PRO A 70 1.14 -18.13 6.16
C PRO A 70 -0.35 -17.94 6.51
N LEU A 71 -0.79 -18.36 7.70
CA LEU A 71 -2.16 -18.14 8.18
C LEU A 71 -2.47 -16.65 8.36
N ALA A 72 -1.55 -15.90 8.98
CA ALA A 72 -1.71 -14.46 9.16
C ALA A 72 -1.78 -13.72 7.82
N ILE A 73 -0.96 -14.10 6.83
CA ILE A 73 -1.00 -13.50 5.48
C ILE A 73 -2.35 -13.77 4.81
N ILE A 74 -2.84 -15.02 4.81
CA ILE A 74 -4.11 -15.34 4.15
C ILE A 74 -5.29 -14.62 4.81
N ILE A 75 -5.38 -14.65 6.14
CA ILE A 75 -6.47 -14.02 6.89
C ILE A 75 -6.43 -12.50 6.70
N SER A 76 -5.25 -11.87 6.79
CA SER A 76 -5.11 -10.42 6.59
C SER A 76 -5.47 -10.00 5.18
N CYS A 77 -4.97 -10.68 4.15
CA CYS A 77 -5.31 -10.38 2.75
C CYS A 77 -6.82 -10.47 2.49
N LEU A 78 -7.48 -11.54 2.95
CA LEU A 78 -8.92 -11.72 2.76
C LEU A 78 -9.73 -10.65 3.50
N LEU A 79 -9.35 -10.35 4.74
CA LEU A 79 -10.03 -9.35 5.55
C LEU A 79 -9.88 -7.94 4.97
N VAL A 80 -8.69 -7.56 4.53
CA VAL A 80 -8.46 -6.23 3.92
C VAL A 80 -9.23 -6.13 2.61
N THR A 81 -9.19 -7.16 1.76
CA THR A 81 -9.95 -7.20 0.51
C THR A 81 -11.44 -7.02 0.74
N PHE A 82 -12.00 -7.72 1.74
CA PHE A 82 -13.41 -7.59 2.11
C PHE A 82 -13.75 -6.17 2.56
N ILE A 83 -12.95 -5.58 3.46
CA ILE A 83 -13.19 -4.23 3.99
C ILE A 83 -13.09 -3.18 2.88
N TYR A 84 -12.08 -3.26 2.02
CA TYR A 84 -11.88 -2.32 0.92
C TYR A 84 -13.02 -2.42 -0.11
N THR A 85 -13.47 -3.63 -0.42
CA THR A 85 -14.60 -3.82 -1.33
C THR A 85 -15.88 -3.21 -0.75
N MET A 86 -16.16 -3.46 0.54
CA MET A 86 -17.31 -2.86 1.22
C MET A 86 -17.22 -1.33 1.30
N ALA A 87 -16.05 -0.76 1.56
CA ALA A 87 -15.85 0.68 1.58
C ALA A 87 -16.09 1.31 0.19
N ASN A 88 -15.60 0.68 -0.88
CA ASN A 88 -15.85 1.16 -2.25
C ASN A 88 -17.34 1.11 -2.60
N VAL A 89 -18.04 0.03 -2.25
CA VAL A 89 -19.51 -0.07 -2.41
C VAL A 89 -20.22 1.05 -1.63
N ALA A 90 -19.76 1.35 -0.42
CA ALA A 90 -20.32 2.44 0.37
C ALA A 90 -20.09 3.82 -0.29
N TYR A 91 -18.92 4.08 -0.87
CA TYR A 91 -18.65 5.35 -1.54
C TYR A 91 -19.51 5.57 -2.78
N VAL A 92 -19.62 4.57 -3.67
CA VAL A 92 -20.36 4.71 -4.93
C VAL A 92 -21.88 4.78 -4.77
N THR A 93 -22.41 4.32 -3.62
CA THR A 93 -23.85 4.44 -3.32
C THR A 93 -24.25 5.83 -2.81
N VAL A 94 -23.30 6.58 -2.28
CA VAL A 94 -23.56 7.87 -1.61
C VAL A 94 -23.03 9.06 -2.43
N VAL A 95 -21.93 8.87 -3.16
CA VAL A 95 -21.24 9.90 -3.93
C VAL A 95 -21.29 9.54 -5.41
N SER A 96 -21.56 10.52 -6.28
CA SER A 96 -21.59 10.29 -7.73
C SER A 96 -20.17 10.05 -8.28
N PRO A 97 -20.00 9.29 -9.38
CA PRO A 97 -18.68 9.06 -9.97
C PRO A 97 -17.93 10.35 -10.33
N TYR A 98 -18.65 11.38 -10.80
CA TYR A 98 -18.07 12.69 -11.12
C TYR A 98 -17.46 13.40 -9.89
N GLU A 99 -18.14 13.34 -8.74
CA GLU A 99 -17.63 13.93 -7.51
C GLU A 99 -16.43 13.16 -6.94
N ILE A 100 -16.40 11.84 -7.11
CA ILE A 100 -15.26 11.00 -6.71
C ILE A 100 -13.99 11.40 -7.49
N LEU A 101 -14.13 11.71 -8.78
CA LEU A 101 -12.99 12.08 -9.64
C LEU A 101 -12.50 13.51 -9.42
N THR A 102 -13.37 14.42 -8.98
CA THR A 102 -13.04 15.85 -8.81
C THR A 102 -12.60 16.21 -7.39
N THR A 103 -12.95 15.39 -6.40
CA THR A 103 -12.67 15.70 -4.99
C THR A 103 -11.35 15.06 -4.54
N PRO A 104 -10.40 15.83 -3.96
CA PRO A 104 -9.15 15.26 -3.44
C PRO A 104 -9.34 14.39 -2.19
N ALA A 105 -10.46 14.54 -1.46
CA ALA A 105 -10.76 13.84 -0.23
C ALA A 105 -12.18 13.23 -0.22
N VAL A 106 -12.34 12.08 -0.89
CA VAL A 106 -13.61 11.34 -1.04
C VAL A 106 -14.25 10.97 0.32
N ALA A 107 -13.44 10.67 1.33
CA ALA A 107 -13.94 10.30 2.65
C ALA A 107 -14.67 11.45 3.36
N ILE A 108 -14.27 12.70 3.10
CA ILE A 108 -14.88 13.90 3.71
C ILE A 108 -16.21 14.19 3.04
N THR A 109 -16.28 14.19 1.71
CA THR A 109 -17.53 14.40 0.96
C THR A 109 -18.58 13.34 1.29
N PHE A 110 -18.15 12.07 1.41
CA PHE A 110 -18.99 10.99 1.92
C PHE A 110 -19.56 11.29 3.32
N SER A 111 -18.73 11.79 4.23
CA SER A 111 -19.11 12.05 5.62
C SER A 111 -20.05 13.24 5.77
N VAL A 112 -19.89 14.27 4.95
CA VAL A 112 -20.81 15.41 4.89
C VAL A 112 -22.22 14.95 4.49
N ARG A 113 -22.32 14.03 3.52
CA ARG A 113 -23.61 13.49 3.05
C ARG A 113 -24.31 12.58 4.06
N ILE A 114 -23.56 11.82 4.85
CA ILE A 114 -24.14 10.85 5.82
C ILE A 114 -24.36 11.48 7.19
N TYR A 115 -23.32 12.12 7.74
CA TYR A 115 -23.30 12.55 9.13
C TYR A 115 -23.77 14.00 9.31
N GLY A 116 -23.90 14.77 8.22
CA GLY A 116 -24.41 16.15 8.24
C GLY A 116 -23.64 17.02 9.23
N VAL A 117 -24.20 17.23 10.42
CA VAL A 117 -23.64 18.06 11.51
C VAL A 117 -22.36 17.48 12.12
N MET A 118 -22.17 16.16 12.08
CA MET A 118 -21.02 15.46 12.68
C MET A 118 -19.90 15.11 11.68
N TRP A 119 -19.83 15.84 10.55
CA TRP A 119 -18.86 15.58 9.47
C TRP A 119 -17.39 15.63 9.91
N TRP A 120 -17.07 16.47 10.91
CA TRP A 120 -15.71 16.71 11.43
C TRP A 120 -15.07 15.50 12.09
N ILE A 121 -15.86 14.48 12.47
CA ILE A 121 -15.36 13.27 13.12
C ILE A 121 -14.51 12.44 12.14
N MET A 122 -14.93 12.34 10.87
CA MET A 122 -14.22 11.55 9.86
C MET A 122 -12.79 12.03 9.60
N PRO A 123 -12.51 13.32 9.30
CA PRO A 123 -11.15 13.77 9.03
C PRO A 123 -10.23 13.58 10.26
N ILE A 124 -10.75 13.67 11.49
CA ILE A 124 -9.96 13.37 12.70
C ILE A 124 -9.52 11.90 12.72
N PHE A 125 -10.44 10.97 12.48
CA PHE A 125 -10.08 9.54 12.43
C PHE A 125 -9.13 9.21 11.27
N VAL A 126 -9.33 9.84 10.10
CA VAL A 126 -8.43 9.67 8.96
C VAL A 126 -7.04 10.21 9.29
N ALA A 127 -6.94 11.40 9.90
CA ALA A 127 -5.67 11.99 10.31
C ALA A 127 -4.94 11.16 11.38
N LEU A 128 -5.67 10.62 12.36
CA LEU A 128 -5.09 9.71 13.36
C LEU A 128 -4.57 8.41 12.72
N SER A 129 -5.28 7.90 11.70
CA SER A 129 -4.86 6.72 10.94
C SER A 129 -3.58 6.98 10.12
N THR A 130 -3.51 8.10 9.39
CA THR A 130 -2.32 8.46 8.62
C THR A 130 -1.12 8.73 9.52
N PHE A 131 -1.33 9.39 10.67
CA PHE A 131 -0.30 9.59 11.68
C PHE A 131 0.24 8.25 12.21
N GLY A 132 -0.64 7.31 12.53
CA GLY A 132 -0.25 5.96 12.95
C GLY A 132 0.53 5.21 11.87
N GLY A 133 0.12 5.32 10.61
CA GLY A 133 0.81 4.72 9.47
C GLY A 133 2.24 5.23 9.31
N VAL A 134 2.43 6.56 9.33
CA VAL A 134 3.76 7.18 9.22
C VAL A 134 4.65 6.82 10.42
N ASN A 135 4.11 6.82 11.63
CA ASN A 135 4.89 6.41 12.80
C ASN A 135 5.36 4.95 12.70
N GLY A 136 4.50 4.05 12.22
CA GLY A 136 4.86 2.65 11.97
C GLY A 136 5.97 2.48 10.93
N THR A 137 5.88 3.19 9.80
CA THR A 137 6.90 3.10 8.74
C THR A 137 8.25 3.66 9.18
N VAL A 138 8.28 4.74 9.97
CA VAL A 138 9.51 5.30 10.54
C VAL A 138 10.20 4.29 11.47
N MET A 139 9.43 3.57 12.30
CA MET A 139 10.00 2.54 13.18
C MET A 139 10.63 1.38 12.39
N THR A 140 9.96 0.90 11.34
CA THR A 140 10.47 -0.25 10.56
C THR A 140 11.65 0.13 9.67
N THR A 141 11.61 1.29 9.00
CA THR A 141 12.71 1.77 8.15
C THR A 141 13.99 2.01 8.93
N SER A 142 13.88 2.54 10.15
CA SER A 142 15.02 2.74 11.05
C SER A 142 15.75 1.43 11.39
N ARG A 143 15.00 0.34 11.65
CA ARG A 143 15.57 -0.99 11.90
C ARG A 143 16.30 -1.53 10.66
N MET A 144 15.71 -1.34 9.47
CA MET A 144 16.30 -1.79 8.21
C MET A 144 17.64 -1.09 7.92
N PHE A 145 17.71 0.23 8.12
CA PHE A 145 18.95 0.99 7.95
C PHE A 145 20.03 0.58 8.95
N PHE A 146 19.65 0.29 10.20
CA PHE A 146 20.57 -0.20 11.21
C PHE A 146 21.23 -1.51 10.79
N VAL A 147 20.44 -2.52 10.40
CA VAL A 147 20.97 -3.82 9.95
C VAL A 147 21.79 -3.67 8.66
N ALA A 148 21.33 -2.87 7.69
CA ALA A 148 22.07 -2.63 6.46
C ALA A 148 23.46 -1.99 6.69
N SER A 149 23.56 -1.10 7.68
CA SER A 149 24.83 -0.47 8.05
C SER A 149 25.81 -1.43 8.74
N GLN A 150 25.32 -2.43 9.48
CA GLN A 150 26.17 -3.47 10.09
C GLN A 150 26.83 -4.37 9.04
N VAL A 151 26.15 -4.60 7.91
CA VAL A 151 26.67 -5.39 6.78
C VAL A 151 27.57 -4.54 5.85
N ASN A 152 27.94 -3.31 6.25
CA ASN A 152 28.70 -2.33 5.47
C ASN A 152 28.07 -2.00 4.10
N GLN A 153 26.76 -2.21 3.91
CA GLN A 153 26.05 -1.81 2.69
C GLN A 153 25.70 -0.32 2.68
N MET A 154 25.69 0.32 3.85
CA MET A 154 25.43 1.74 4.04
C MET A 154 26.50 2.38 4.94
N PRO A 155 26.72 3.70 4.84
CA PRO A 155 27.71 4.40 5.66
C PRO A 155 27.42 4.20 7.16
N LYS A 156 28.49 3.94 7.93
CA LYS A 156 28.44 3.63 9.36
C LYS A 156 27.78 4.74 10.21
N LEU A 157 27.68 5.96 9.67
CA LEU A 157 27.00 7.09 10.30
C LEU A 157 25.52 6.82 10.61
N LEU A 158 24.88 5.94 9.83
CA LEU A 158 23.47 5.55 10.01
C LEU A 158 23.28 4.49 11.12
N CYS A 159 24.38 3.92 11.64
CA CYS A 159 24.37 2.92 12.71
C CYS A 159 24.39 3.53 14.12
N PHE A 160 24.60 4.85 14.24
CA PHE A 160 24.75 5.49 15.54
C PHE A 160 23.45 5.43 16.35
N LEU A 161 23.52 4.73 17.47
CA LEU A 161 22.48 4.64 18.48
C LEU A 161 22.75 5.68 19.57
N HIS A 162 21.70 6.35 20.02
CA HIS A 162 21.79 7.22 21.18
C HIS A 162 21.99 6.40 22.45
N MET A 163 22.98 6.76 23.29
CA MET A 163 23.39 5.96 24.45
C MET A 163 22.29 5.78 25.50
N ASP A 164 21.47 6.80 25.75
CA ASP A 164 20.47 6.76 26.82
C ASP A 164 19.11 6.17 26.39
N ARG A 165 18.77 6.29 25.11
CA ARG A 165 17.44 5.90 24.59
C ARG A 165 17.47 4.70 23.64
N MET A 166 18.66 4.24 23.25
CA MET A 166 18.86 3.18 22.26
C MET A 166 18.06 3.41 20.95
N THR A 167 17.84 4.67 20.58
CA THR A 167 17.12 5.05 19.36
C THR A 167 18.11 5.43 18.26
N PRO A 168 17.91 4.97 17.01
CA PRO A 168 18.76 5.31 15.86
C PRO A 168 18.39 6.70 15.31
N ILE A 169 18.87 7.77 15.95
CA ILE A 169 18.51 9.15 15.60
C ILE A 169 18.95 9.51 14.17
N SER A 170 20.17 9.11 13.76
CA SER A 170 20.71 9.45 12.43
C SER A 170 19.91 8.84 11.28
N ALA A 171 19.43 7.61 11.43
CA ALA A 171 18.56 6.95 10.45
C ALA A 171 17.20 7.64 10.32
N VAL A 172 16.60 8.06 11.44
CA VAL A 172 15.33 8.80 11.44
C VAL A 172 15.49 10.16 10.77
N VAL A 173 16.55 10.90 11.09
CA VAL A 173 16.84 12.20 10.48
C VAL A 173 17.06 12.05 8.97
N PHE A 174 17.81 11.05 8.52
CA PHE A 174 18.00 10.78 7.10
C PHE A 174 16.68 10.47 6.37
N THR A 175 15.82 9.66 6.98
CA THR A 175 14.49 9.33 6.44
C THR A 175 13.61 10.58 6.37
N CYS A 176 13.65 11.44 7.40
CA CYS A 176 12.89 12.69 7.45
C CYS A 176 13.35 13.68 6.38
N ILE A 177 14.67 13.90 6.23
CA ILE A 177 15.22 14.78 5.18
C ILE A 177 14.82 14.27 3.81
N THR A 178 14.96 12.96 3.56
CA THR A 178 14.56 12.36 2.28
C THR A 178 13.06 12.53 2.02
N SER A 179 12.21 12.34 3.05
CA SER A 179 10.78 12.59 2.94
C SER A 179 10.45 14.05 2.63
N LEU A 180 11.16 15.01 3.24
CA LEU A 180 10.99 16.43 2.95
C LEU A 180 11.38 16.77 1.51
N CYS A 181 12.45 16.15 0.98
CA CYS A 181 12.81 16.30 -0.43
C CYS A 181 11.72 15.76 -1.36
N TYR A 182 11.11 14.61 -1.06
CA TYR A 182 10.01 14.07 -1.86
C TYR A 182 8.74 14.93 -1.81
N LEU A 183 8.49 15.65 -0.71
CA LEU A 183 7.37 16.59 -0.60
C LEU A 183 7.49 17.81 -1.53
N LEU A 184 8.69 18.11 -2.05
CA LEU A 184 8.88 19.17 -3.05
C LEU A 184 8.29 18.80 -4.42
N VAL A 185 8.01 17.51 -4.66
CA VAL A 185 7.32 17.04 -5.87
C VAL A 185 5.82 17.24 -5.68
N GLY A 186 5.24 18.18 -6.44
CA GLY A 186 3.89 18.70 -6.19
C GLY A 186 2.70 17.76 -6.50
N ASP A 187 2.91 16.63 -7.17
CA ASP A 187 1.83 15.69 -7.53
C ASP A 187 1.96 14.33 -6.83
N ILE A 188 0.93 14.00 -6.04
CA ILE A 188 0.81 12.75 -5.29
C ILE A 188 0.63 11.56 -6.25
N TYR A 189 -0.13 11.72 -7.33
CA TYR A 189 -0.43 10.60 -8.24
C TYR A 189 0.81 10.17 -9.01
N SER A 190 1.58 11.13 -9.53
CA SER A 190 2.88 10.87 -10.16
C SER A 190 3.86 10.23 -9.17
N LEU A 191 3.88 10.69 -7.91
CA LEU A 191 4.73 10.10 -6.88
C LEU A 191 4.36 8.64 -6.57
N ILE A 192 3.07 8.31 -6.50
CA ILE A 192 2.59 6.93 -6.31
C ILE A 192 2.99 6.05 -7.49
N THR A 193 2.84 6.53 -8.73
CA THR A 193 3.23 5.77 -9.92
C THR A 193 4.74 5.52 -9.96
N TYR A 194 5.55 6.53 -9.63
CA TYR A 194 7.01 6.40 -9.56
C TYR A 194 7.45 5.42 -8.46
N LEU A 195 6.94 5.59 -7.24
CA LEU A 195 7.26 4.70 -6.12
C LEU A 195 6.78 3.28 -6.38
N GLY A 196 5.57 3.13 -6.93
CA GLY A 196 5.02 1.85 -7.33
C GLY A 196 5.93 1.15 -8.33
N PHE A 197 6.36 1.84 -9.38
CA PHE A 197 7.27 1.27 -10.37
C PHE A 197 8.56 0.72 -9.73
N VAL A 198 9.26 1.53 -8.92
CA VAL A 198 10.51 1.11 -8.26
C VAL A 198 10.28 -0.04 -7.29
N GLN A 199 9.21 0.03 -6.49
CA GLN A 199 8.85 -1.00 -5.53
C GLN A 199 8.54 -2.34 -6.21
N TRP A 200 7.75 -2.33 -7.28
CA TRP A 200 7.37 -3.54 -8.01
C TRP A 200 8.53 -4.15 -8.80
N LEU A 201 9.45 -3.33 -9.31
CA LEU A 201 10.70 -3.79 -9.91
C LEU A 201 11.59 -4.48 -8.87
N ALA A 202 11.77 -3.87 -7.70
CA ALA A 202 12.55 -4.46 -6.61
C ALA A 202 11.96 -5.80 -6.15
N ILE A 203 10.65 -5.87 -5.94
CA ILE A 203 9.97 -7.11 -5.53
C ILE A 203 10.07 -8.17 -6.64
N GLY A 204 9.85 -7.79 -7.90
CA GLY A 204 9.99 -8.70 -9.05
C GLY A 204 11.39 -9.32 -9.14
N SER A 205 12.43 -8.50 -8.92
CA SER A 205 13.82 -8.97 -8.87
C SER A 205 14.05 -9.97 -7.73
N CYS A 206 13.51 -9.71 -6.53
CA CYS A 206 13.61 -10.62 -5.39
C CYS A 206 12.93 -11.96 -5.67
N VAL A 207 11.73 -11.96 -6.26
CA VAL A 207 11.01 -13.21 -6.59
C VAL A 207 11.73 -13.98 -7.70
N PHE A 208 12.31 -13.29 -8.68
CA PHE A 208 13.15 -13.91 -9.70
C PHE A 208 14.37 -14.59 -9.09
N ILE A 209 15.05 -13.94 -8.14
CA ILE A 209 16.18 -14.53 -7.39
C ILE A 209 15.74 -15.80 -6.64
N VAL A 210 14.52 -15.84 -6.08
CA VAL A 210 14.00 -17.06 -5.43
C VAL A 210 13.89 -18.22 -6.41
N ILE A 211 13.50 -17.98 -7.67
CA ILE A 211 13.47 -19.00 -8.72
C ILE A 211 14.90 -19.48 -9.04
N VAL A 212 15.84 -18.55 -9.20
CA VAL A 212 17.26 -18.86 -9.46
C VAL A 212 17.87 -19.67 -8.31
N PHE A 213 17.66 -19.25 -7.06
CA PHE A 213 18.13 -19.96 -5.86
C PHE A 213 17.49 -21.34 -5.71
N ARG A 214 16.34 -21.57 -6.33
CA ARG A 214 15.75 -22.91 -6.39
C ARG A 214 16.60 -23.89 -7.20
N ILE A 215 17.29 -23.38 -8.22
CA ILE A 215 18.17 -24.14 -9.13
C ILE A 215 19.60 -24.19 -8.54
N THR A 216 20.17 -23.04 -8.17
CA THR A 216 21.57 -22.95 -7.72
C THR A 216 21.80 -23.48 -6.30
N ARG A 217 20.84 -23.30 -5.39
CA ARG A 217 20.96 -23.63 -3.96
C ARG A 217 19.87 -24.61 -3.50
N ARG A 218 19.88 -25.81 -4.09
CA ARG A 218 18.85 -26.84 -3.87
C ARG A 218 18.85 -27.46 -2.46
N HIS A 219 20.01 -27.54 -1.81
CA HIS A 219 20.20 -28.31 -0.55
C HIS A 219 20.05 -27.50 0.75
N HIS A 220 19.79 -26.20 0.70
CA HIS A 220 19.56 -25.43 1.93
C HIS A 220 18.23 -25.83 2.60
N PRO A 221 18.18 -25.98 3.94
CA PRO A 221 16.96 -26.32 4.66
C PRO A 221 15.94 -25.17 4.53
N ARG A 222 14.74 -25.49 4.01
CA ARG A 222 13.67 -24.51 3.77
C ARG A 222 12.53 -24.74 4.77
N PRO A 223 12.34 -23.84 5.76
CA PRO A 223 11.28 -23.97 6.76
C PRO A 223 9.87 -23.77 6.18
N VAL A 224 9.75 -23.01 5.08
CA VAL A 224 8.49 -22.77 4.35
C VAL A 224 8.73 -23.04 2.86
N LYS A 225 7.85 -23.82 2.23
CA LYS A 225 7.94 -24.16 0.80
C LYS A 225 6.71 -23.62 0.07
N ALA A 226 6.89 -22.57 -0.72
CA ALA A 226 5.87 -22.13 -1.67
C ALA A 226 5.95 -22.93 -2.99
N PRO A 227 4.82 -23.28 -3.62
CA PRO A 227 4.79 -23.89 -4.95
C PRO A 227 5.47 -22.98 -5.98
N ILE A 228 6.20 -23.57 -6.93
CA ILE A 228 6.93 -22.83 -7.98
C ILE A 228 5.96 -22.03 -8.86
N LEU A 229 4.78 -22.60 -9.11
CA LEU A 229 3.75 -22.00 -9.94
C LEU A 229 3.39 -20.57 -9.47
N PHE A 230 3.24 -20.36 -8.16
CA PHE A 230 2.95 -19.03 -7.62
C PHE A 230 4.07 -18.02 -7.88
N ALA A 231 5.34 -18.44 -7.77
CA ALA A 231 6.47 -17.57 -8.07
C ALA A 231 6.54 -17.20 -9.56
N ILE A 232 6.26 -18.15 -10.46
CA ILE A 232 6.24 -17.89 -11.91
C ILE A 232 5.10 -16.91 -12.26
N ILE A 233 3.88 -17.17 -11.78
CA ILE A 233 2.73 -16.28 -12.00
C ILE A 233 3.05 -14.88 -11.48
N TYR A 234 3.65 -14.77 -10.29
CA TYR A 234 4.01 -13.49 -9.72
C TYR A 234 5.03 -12.74 -10.58
N VAL A 235 6.09 -13.41 -11.05
CA VAL A 235 7.08 -12.80 -11.96
C VAL A 235 6.41 -12.32 -13.24
N LEU A 236 5.54 -13.12 -13.86
CA LEU A 236 4.81 -12.73 -15.06
C LEU A 236 3.96 -11.47 -14.84
N ILE A 237 3.25 -11.39 -13.72
CA ILE A 237 2.44 -10.20 -13.37
C ILE A 237 3.34 -8.98 -13.15
N THR A 238 4.45 -9.13 -12.40
CA THR A 238 5.37 -8.00 -12.19
C THR A 238 6.02 -7.53 -13.48
N LEU A 239 6.38 -8.46 -14.38
CA LEU A 239 6.97 -8.15 -15.67
C LEU A 239 5.97 -7.43 -16.57
N PHE A 240 4.71 -7.87 -16.56
CA PHE A 240 3.61 -7.18 -17.22
C PHE A 240 3.49 -5.73 -16.70
N LEU A 241 3.36 -5.54 -15.38
CA LEU A 241 3.23 -4.20 -14.79
C LEU A 241 4.40 -3.28 -15.13
N VAL A 242 5.64 -3.79 -15.07
CA VAL A 242 6.85 -3.03 -15.41
C VAL A 242 6.89 -2.66 -16.89
N ILE A 243 6.60 -3.59 -17.80
CA ILE A 243 6.60 -3.32 -19.25
C ILE A 243 5.54 -2.27 -19.61
N PHE A 244 4.32 -2.42 -19.09
CA PHE A 244 3.24 -1.47 -19.38
C PHE A 244 3.50 -0.10 -18.75
N ALA A 245 4.16 -0.04 -17.59
CA ALA A 245 4.63 1.22 -17.01
C ALA A 245 5.67 1.91 -17.89
N PHE A 246 6.64 1.16 -18.44
CA PHE A 246 7.65 1.68 -19.36
C PHE A 246 7.05 2.19 -20.68
N VAL A 247 6.00 1.53 -21.18
CA VAL A 247 5.30 1.97 -22.41
C VAL A 247 4.38 3.16 -22.13
N ALA A 248 3.81 3.27 -20.93
CA ALA A 248 2.99 4.41 -20.52
C ALA A 248 3.83 5.67 -20.20
N ALA A 249 5.02 5.51 -19.62
CA ALA A 249 5.93 6.61 -19.26
C ALA A 249 6.24 7.62 -20.39
N PRO A 250 6.57 7.22 -21.64
CA PRO A 250 6.84 8.17 -22.72
C PRO A 250 5.61 8.99 -23.14
N THR A 251 4.39 8.51 -22.85
CA THR A 251 3.16 9.26 -23.16
C THR A 251 2.85 10.36 -22.15
N GLU A 252 3.30 10.24 -20.89
CA GLU A 252 3.12 11.26 -19.86
C GLU A 252 4.12 12.42 -20.03
N SER A 253 5.40 12.15 -20.34
CA SER A 253 6.39 13.19 -20.64
C SER A 253 6.04 14.07 -21.86
N CYS A 254 5.23 13.55 -22.79
CA CYS A 254 4.70 14.31 -23.93
C CYS A 254 3.44 15.11 -23.60
N LYS A 255 2.66 14.73 -22.58
CA LYS A 255 1.44 15.46 -22.17
C LYS A 255 1.72 16.61 -21.22
N GLU A 256 2.76 16.51 -20.38
CA GLU A 256 3.15 17.56 -19.42
C GLU A 256 3.80 18.79 -20.09
N LYS A 257 4.08 18.72 -21.40
CA LYS A 257 4.56 19.85 -22.23
C LYS A 257 3.46 20.59 -23.00
N LYS A 258 2.17 20.31 -22.77
CA LYS A 258 1.04 21.04 -23.33
C LYS A 258 0.18 21.63 -22.22
#